data_AF-A0A0R2L623-F1
#
_entry.id   AF-A0A0R2L623-F1
#
_cell.length_a   1.000
_cell.length_b   1.000
_cell.length_c   1.000
_cell.angle_alpha   90.00
_cell.angle_beta   90.00
_cell.angle_gamma   90.00
#
_symmetry.space_group_name_H-M   'P 1'
#
loop_
_entity.id
_entity.type
_entity.pdbx_description
1 polymer ?
#
loop_
_entity_poly.entity_id
_entity_poly.type
_entity_poly.pdbx_seq_one_letter_code
_entity_poly.pdbx_strand_id
1 'polypeptide(L)'
;MLYLGWPDKQAGYLIFGTVLVIIFGGLGLHLLKQFFTGKVLVKITAAGFYDHSRLSSTGKLVKWEKVVGLTELPVGVQGQVSVRLKDEANYLAALPVYKRLLVRPQLKLGQGPLNISLQNARFVTAAQLIKIMRIYRQGQK
;
A
#
# COMPACT_ATOMS: atom_id res chain seq x y z
N MET A 1 -12.99 -52.91 13.50
CA MET A 1 -12.43 -51.93 14.45
C MET A 1 -11.35 -51.17 13.70
N LEU A 2 -11.64 -49.94 13.25
CA LEU A 2 -10.72 -49.17 12.40
C LEU A 2 -9.65 -48.54 13.31
N TYR A 3 -8.43 -49.08 13.29
CA TYR A 3 -7.29 -48.50 14.00
C TYR A 3 -6.83 -47.26 13.24
N LEU A 4 -7.38 -46.09 13.61
CA LEU A 4 -6.81 -44.80 13.20
C LEU A 4 -5.61 -44.51 14.12
N GLY A 5 -4.52 -45.28 13.92
CA GLY A 5 -3.28 -45.11 14.66
C GLY A 5 -2.73 -43.71 14.41
N TRP A 6 -2.65 -42.90 15.46
CA TRP A 6 -1.86 -41.67 15.41
C TRP A 6 -0.42 -42.05 15.01
N PRO A 7 0.20 -41.33 14.06
CA PRO A 7 1.60 -41.60 13.71
C PRO A 7 2.45 -41.52 14.97
N ASP A 8 3.45 -42.41 15.08
CA ASP A 8 4.49 -42.32 16.10
C ASP A 8 4.93 -40.86 16.26
N LYS A 9 5.20 -40.41 17.50
CA LYS A 9 5.51 -38.98 17.77
C LYS A 9 6.55 -38.41 16.80
N GLN A 10 7.51 -39.24 16.38
CA GLN A 10 8.51 -38.95 15.36
C GLN A 10 7.92 -38.63 13.97
N ALA A 11 6.98 -39.44 13.47
CA ALA A 11 6.29 -39.18 12.22
C ALA A 11 5.40 -37.92 12.29
N GLY A 12 4.81 -37.62 13.46
CA GLY A 12 4.12 -36.36 13.71
C GLY A 12 5.04 -35.13 13.56
N TYR A 13 6.24 -35.18 14.16
CA TYR A 13 7.24 -34.10 14.03
C TYR A 13 7.72 -33.92 12.58
N LEU A 14 7.91 -35.01 11.84
CA LEU A 14 8.31 -34.96 10.43
C LEU A 14 7.26 -34.28 9.56
N ILE A 15 5.98 -34.68 9.69
CA ILE A 15 4.88 -34.06 8.93
C ILE A 15 4.78 -32.57 9.25
N PHE A 16 4.81 -32.21 10.53
CA PHE A 16 4.73 -30.81 10.95
C PHE A 16 5.92 -29.98 10.42
N GLY A 17 7.14 -30.52 10.52
CA GLY A 17 8.34 -29.89 9.98
C GLY A 17 8.26 -29.68 8.47
N THR A 18 7.80 -30.68 7.71
CA THR A 18 7.62 -30.56 6.27
C THR A 18 6.59 -29.51 5.90
N VAL A 19 5.45 -29.46 6.59
CA VAL A 19 4.41 -28.44 6.35
C VAL A 19 4.96 -27.04 6.62
N LEU A 20 5.70 -26.84 7.70
CA LEU A 20 6.32 -25.54 7.99
C LEU A 20 7.35 -25.16 6.92
N VAL A 21 8.21 -26.07 6.50
CA VAL A 21 9.21 -25.78 5.45
C VAL A 21 8.53 -25.40 4.14
N ILE A 22 7.43 -26.06 3.76
CA ILE A 22 6.69 -25.70 2.54
C ILE A 22 6.04 -24.32 2.68
N ILE A 23 5.36 -24.04 3.81
CA ILE A 23 4.68 -22.76 4.03
C ILE A 23 5.69 -21.61 4.11
N PHE A 24 6.68 -21.72 4.98
CA PHE A 24 7.66 -20.66 5.21
C PHE A 24 8.68 -20.55 4.08
N GLY A 25 9.06 -21.66 3.46
CA GLY A 25 9.91 -21.68 2.27
C GLY A 25 9.23 -21.00 1.07
N GLY A 26 7.96 -21.35 0.81
CA GLY A 26 7.18 -20.71 -0.25
C GLY A 26 6.97 -19.22 -0.01
N LEU A 27 6.59 -18.83 1.21
CA LEU A 27 6.42 -17.43 1.59
C LEU A 27 7.74 -16.65 1.49
N GLY A 28 8.85 -17.24 1.94
CA GLY A 28 10.18 -16.66 1.88
C GLY A 28 10.63 -16.41 0.45
N LEU A 29 10.47 -17.39 -0.45
CA LEU A 29 10.78 -17.24 -1.87
C LEU A 29 9.90 -16.16 -2.53
N HIS A 30 8.62 -16.08 -2.18
CA HIS A 30 7.72 -15.05 -2.68
C HIS A 30 8.16 -13.63 -2.26
N LEU A 31 8.48 -13.44 -0.97
CA LEU A 31 8.98 -12.17 -0.45
C LEU A 31 10.33 -11.78 -1.08
N LEU A 32 11.22 -12.76 -1.27
CA LEU A 32 12.51 -12.55 -1.94
C LEU A 32 12.33 -12.12 -3.40
N LYS A 33 11.44 -12.78 -4.14
CA LYS A 33 11.10 -12.38 -5.52
C LYS A 33 10.54 -10.95 -5.55
N GLN A 34 9.62 -10.63 -4.66
CA GLN A 34 9.04 -9.28 -4.57
C GLN A 34 10.11 -8.22 -4.23
N PHE A 35 11.08 -8.58 -3.40
CA PHE A 35 12.23 -7.73 -3.10
C PHE A 35 13.03 -7.43 -4.37
N PHE A 36 13.29 -8.39 -5.25
CA PHE A 36 14.05 -8.11 -6.49
C PHE A 36 13.23 -7.38 -7.56
N THR A 37 11.99 -7.79 -7.81
CA THR A 37 11.15 -7.20 -8.87
C THR A 37 10.69 -5.77 -8.52
N GLY A 38 10.55 -5.46 -7.23
CA GLY A 38 9.98 -4.19 -6.78
C GLY A 38 8.48 -4.09 -7.05
N LYS A 39 7.86 -3.02 -6.55
CA LYS A 39 6.43 -2.73 -6.74
C LYS A 39 6.26 -1.28 -7.16
N VAL A 40 5.42 -1.05 -8.17
CA VAL A 40 4.99 0.31 -8.52
C VAL A 40 4.09 0.82 -7.38
N LEU A 41 4.57 1.82 -6.64
CA LEU A 41 3.81 2.45 -5.56
C LEU A 41 2.86 3.52 -6.09
N VAL A 42 3.33 4.31 -7.04
CA VAL A 42 2.56 5.39 -7.67
C VAL A 42 2.83 5.39 -9.17
N LYS A 43 1.76 5.47 -9.96
CA LYS A 43 1.86 5.70 -11.41
C LYS A 43 1.33 7.09 -11.72
N ILE A 44 2.21 7.98 -12.20
CA ILE A 44 1.87 9.37 -12.54
C ILE A 44 1.62 9.46 -14.05
N THR A 45 0.57 10.18 -14.45
CA THR A 45 0.15 10.38 -15.84
C THR A 45 -0.30 11.82 -16.05
N ALA A 46 -0.47 12.24 -17.32
CA ALA A 46 -1.01 13.55 -17.64
C ALA A 46 -2.40 13.79 -17.03
N ALA A 47 -3.28 12.78 -17.02
CA ALA A 47 -4.64 12.90 -16.50
C ALA A 47 -4.74 12.88 -14.96
N GLY A 48 -3.73 12.34 -14.26
CA GLY A 48 -3.78 12.10 -12.83
C GLY A 48 -2.74 11.09 -12.36
N PHE A 49 -3.00 10.44 -11.22
CA PHE A 49 -2.14 9.39 -10.71
C PHE A 49 -2.93 8.20 -10.14
N TYR A 50 -2.26 7.05 -10.04
CA TYR A 50 -2.76 5.85 -9.36
C TYR A 50 -1.91 5.58 -8.13
N ASP A 51 -2.55 5.31 -7.00
CA ASP A 51 -1.88 4.91 -5.75
C ASP A 51 -2.07 3.41 -5.49
N HIS A 52 -0.95 2.73 -5.32
CA HIS A 52 -0.83 1.31 -4.97
C HIS A 52 0.07 1.10 -3.74
N SER A 53 0.36 2.17 -3.00
CA SER A 53 1.29 2.16 -1.87
C SER A 53 0.76 1.40 -0.65
N ARG A 54 -0.56 1.32 -0.48
CA ARG A 54 -1.22 0.67 0.67
C ARG A 54 -2.44 -0.14 0.27
N LEU A 55 -2.89 -0.98 1.21
CA LEU A 55 -4.15 -1.72 1.07
C LEU A 55 -5.38 -0.79 1.07
N SER A 56 -5.28 0.35 1.77
CA SER A 56 -6.31 1.39 1.80
C SER A 56 -6.40 2.18 0.49
N SER A 57 -5.41 2.09 -0.40
CA SER A 57 -5.41 2.80 -1.67
C SER A 57 -6.57 2.37 -2.56
N THR A 58 -7.16 3.30 -3.31
CA THR A 58 -8.29 2.98 -4.21
C THR A 58 -7.87 2.10 -5.38
N GLY A 59 -6.62 2.23 -5.86
CA GLY A 59 -6.16 1.66 -7.12
C GLY A 59 -6.84 2.28 -8.35
N LYS A 60 -7.60 3.37 -8.17
CA LYS A 60 -8.30 4.09 -9.24
C LYS A 60 -7.54 5.35 -9.60
N LEU A 61 -7.81 5.88 -10.79
CA LEU A 61 -7.25 7.16 -11.24
C LEU A 61 -7.76 8.30 -10.36
N VAL A 62 -6.83 9.04 -9.76
CA VAL A 62 -7.09 10.30 -9.07
C VAL A 62 -6.72 11.43 -10.01
N LYS A 63 -7.74 12.10 -10.58
CA LYS A 63 -7.56 13.21 -11.51
C LYS A 63 -6.95 14.42 -10.82
N TRP A 64 -6.06 15.14 -11.52
CA TRP A 64 -5.41 16.35 -10.98
C TRP A 64 -6.38 17.45 -10.58
N GLU A 65 -7.48 17.60 -11.31
CA GLU A 65 -8.57 18.55 -11.02
C GLU A 65 -9.17 18.36 -9.62
N LYS A 66 -9.16 17.12 -9.11
CA LYS A 66 -9.68 16.80 -7.78
C LYS A 66 -8.67 17.08 -6.67
N VAL A 67 -7.40 17.27 -6.99
CA VAL A 67 -6.33 17.49 -6.02
C VAL A 67 -6.28 18.97 -5.65
N VAL A 68 -6.37 19.27 -4.37
CA VAL A 68 -6.28 20.64 -3.83
C VAL A 68 -4.87 20.91 -3.32
N GLY A 69 -4.30 19.97 -2.58
CA GLY A 69 -3.00 20.13 -1.93
C GLY A 69 -2.20 18.83 -1.87
N LEU A 70 -0.88 19.00 -1.81
CA LEU A 70 0.09 17.94 -1.61
C LEU A 70 0.97 18.37 -0.43
N THR A 71 1.02 17.54 0.62
CA THR A 71 1.76 17.85 1.85
C THR A 71 2.65 16.67 2.21
N GLU A 72 3.88 16.97 2.57
CA GLU A 72 4.81 15.97 3.10
C GLU A 72 4.48 15.68 4.57
N LEU A 73 4.40 14.40 4.90
CA LEU A 73 4.26 13.93 6.28
C LEU A 73 5.53 13.15 6.67
N PRO A 74 6.30 13.61 7.66
CA PRO A 74 7.46 12.90 8.15
C PRO A 74 6.99 11.70 8.99
N VAL A 75 6.81 10.55 8.34
CA VAL A 75 6.45 9.29 9.00
C VAL A 75 7.48 8.23 8.64
N GLY A 76 8.22 7.74 9.65
CA GLY A 76 9.36 6.85 9.43
C GLY A 76 10.50 7.55 8.67
N VAL A 77 11.39 6.76 8.07
CA VAL A 77 12.61 7.28 7.40
C VAL A 77 12.30 7.92 6.04
N GLN A 78 11.35 7.37 5.28
CA GLN A 78 11.08 7.78 3.89
C GLN A 78 9.87 8.73 3.74
N GLY A 79 9.10 8.93 4.82
CA GLY A 79 7.95 9.83 4.82
C GLY A 79 6.75 9.33 4.03
N GLN A 80 5.76 10.22 3.88
CA GLN A 80 4.54 10.00 3.11
C GLN A 80 4.09 11.30 2.44
N VAL A 81 3.29 11.16 1.38
CA VAL A 81 2.63 12.29 0.73
C VAL A 81 1.13 12.24 1.03
N SER A 82 0.66 13.20 1.79
CA SER A 82 -0.77 13.43 2.02
C SER A 82 -1.35 14.24 0.88
N VAL A 83 -2.40 13.71 0.26
CA VAL A 83 -3.12 14.33 -0.84
C VAL A 83 -4.49 14.78 -0.35
N ARG A 84 -4.73 16.09 -0.38
CA ARG A 84 -6.04 16.68 -0.09
C ARG A 84 -6.87 16.76 -1.36
N LEU A 85 -8.13 16.34 -1.27
CA LEU A 85 -9.05 16.34 -2.41
C LEU A 85 -10.13 17.41 -2.23
N LYS A 86 -10.67 17.93 -3.33
CA LYS A 86 -11.74 18.93 -3.31
C LYS A 86 -13.02 18.39 -2.67
N ASP A 87 -13.23 17.09 -2.81
CA ASP A 87 -14.42 16.38 -2.35
C ASP A 87 -14.02 15.08 -1.65
N GLU A 88 -13.53 15.24 -0.42
CA GLU A 88 -13.05 14.12 0.40
C GLU A 88 -14.20 13.19 0.81
N ALA A 89 -15.39 13.75 1.07
CA ALA A 89 -16.57 13.00 1.47
C ALA A 89 -17.01 12.02 0.38
N ASN A 90 -17.13 12.46 -0.88
CA ASN A 90 -17.50 11.57 -1.97
C ASN A 90 -16.40 10.56 -2.30
N TYR A 91 -15.13 10.94 -2.18
CA TYR A 91 -14.02 10.00 -2.31
C TYR A 91 -14.10 8.88 -1.27
N LEU A 92 -14.33 9.23 -0.01
CA LEU A 92 -14.48 8.26 1.08
C LEU A 92 -15.73 7.40 0.90
N ALA A 93 -16.86 7.99 0.49
CA ALA A 93 -18.10 7.24 0.25
C ALA A 93 -17.95 6.19 -0.86
N ALA A 94 -17.12 6.46 -1.87
CA ALA A 94 -16.82 5.53 -2.96
C ALA A 94 -15.88 4.36 -2.56
N LEU A 95 -15.28 4.41 -1.36
CA LEU A 95 -14.44 3.33 -0.85
C LEU A 95 -15.28 2.22 -0.21
N PRO A 96 -14.90 0.93 -0.40
CA PRO A 96 -15.45 -0.16 0.39
C PRO A 96 -15.33 0.10 1.90
N VAL A 97 -16.27 -0.43 2.69
CA VAL A 97 -16.36 -0.23 4.15
C VAL A 97 -15.02 -0.48 4.85
N TYR A 98 -14.35 -1.59 4.53
CA TYR A 98 -13.07 -1.94 5.14
C TYR A 98 -11.97 -0.92 4.84
N LYS A 99 -11.91 -0.36 3.61
CA LYS A 99 -10.93 0.68 3.26
C LYS A 99 -11.24 1.99 3.98
N ARG A 100 -12.52 2.35 4.14
CA ARG A 100 -12.92 3.52 4.93
C ARG A 100 -12.42 3.42 6.38
N LEU A 101 -12.53 2.24 6.99
CA LEU A 101 -12.02 2.00 8.35
C LEU A 101 -10.51 2.22 8.45
N LEU A 102 -9.74 1.77 7.45
CA LEU A 102 -8.29 1.95 7.40
C LEU A 102 -7.85 3.42 7.24
N VAL A 103 -8.68 4.28 6.65
CA VAL A 103 -8.37 5.71 6.42
C VAL A 103 -8.81 6.61 7.59
N ARG A 104 -9.79 6.19 8.40
CA ARG A 104 -10.33 6.99 9.52
C ARG A 104 -9.27 7.58 10.47
N PRO A 105 -8.24 6.84 10.93
CA PRO A 105 -7.24 7.41 11.84
C PRO A 105 -6.49 8.59 11.22
N GLN A 106 -6.24 8.55 9.91
CA GLN A 106 -5.51 9.60 9.19
C GLN A 106 -6.33 10.89 9.12
N LEU A 107 -7.63 10.77 8.86
CA LEU A 107 -8.56 11.90 8.85
C LEU A 107 -8.66 12.58 10.21
N LYS A 108 -8.67 11.80 11.30
CA LYS A 108 -8.66 12.34 12.67
C LYS A 108 -7.40 13.16 12.99
N LEU A 109 -6.31 12.93 12.27
CA LEU A 109 -5.05 13.66 12.40
C LEU A 109 -4.96 14.87 11.43
N GLY A 110 -6.05 15.23 10.75
CA GLY A 110 -6.07 16.34 9.80
C GLY A 110 -5.33 16.07 8.47
N GLN A 111 -5.00 14.81 8.21
CA GLN A 111 -4.38 14.37 6.97
C GLN A 111 -5.45 14.18 5.88
N GLY A 112 -5.04 14.26 4.62
CA GLY A 112 -5.94 13.99 3.50
C GLY A 112 -6.41 12.53 3.48
N PRO A 113 -7.53 12.23 2.80
CA PRO A 113 -8.10 10.88 2.70
C PRO A 113 -7.22 9.93 1.88
N LEU A 114 -6.18 10.44 1.23
CA LEU A 114 -5.23 9.67 0.43
C LEU A 114 -3.81 9.98 0.92
N ASN A 115 -3.17 8.97 1.50
CA ASN A 115 -1.79 9.06 1.97
C ASN A 115 -0.94 8.04 1.23
N ILE A 116 -0.05 8.54 0.38
CA ILE A 116 0.90 7.75 -0.38
C ILE A 116 2.07 7.40 0.53
N SER A 117 2.20 6.12 0.86
CA SER A 117 3.31 5.64 1.68
C SER A 117 4.56 5.43 0.83
N LEU A 118 5.68 6.01 1.28
CA LEU A 118 6.96 5.79 0.62
C LEU A 118 7.88 4.82 1.33
N GLN A 119 7.44 4.14 2.40
CA GLN A 119 8.27 3.21 3.20
C GLN A 119 8.95 2.07 2.43
N ASN A 120 8.44 1.71 1.26
CA ASN A 120 9.03 0.69 0.39
C ASN A 120 9.50 1.28 -0.94
N ALA A 121 9.61 2.62 -1.03
CA ALA A 121 10.04 3.29 -2.23
C ALA A 121 11.55 3.12 -2.37
N ARG A 122 11.98 2.83 -3.60
CA ARG A 122 13.38 2.82 -3.96
C ARG A 122 13.72 4.17 -4.59
N PHE A 123 14.77 4.81 -4.11
CA PHE A 123 15.39 5.98 -4.74
C PHE A 123 14.51 7.24 -4.86
N VAL A 124 13.38 7.34 -4.14
CA VAL A 124 12.49 8.52 -4.18
C VAL A 124 12.03 8.90 -2.78
N THR A 125 12.17 10.18 -2.44
CA THR A 125 11.66 10.77 -1.19
C THR A 125 10.28 11.43 -1.36
N ALA A 126 9.59 11.71 -0.24
CA ALA A 126 8.30 12.40 -0.27
C ALA A 126 8.39 13.79 -0.93
N ALA A 127 9.42 14.57 -0.58
CA ALA A 127 9.71 15.84 -1.23
C ALA A 127 9.89 15.72 -2.76
N GLN A 128 10.67 14.73 -3.22
CA GLN A 128 10.87 14.48 -4.65
C GLN A 128 9.58 14.08 -5.36
N LEU A 129 8.78 13.19 -4.75
CA LEU A 129 7.49 12.80 -5.31
C LEU A 129 6.55 14.01 -5.43
N ILE A 130 6.46 14.86 -4.40
CA ILE A 130 5.65 16.09 -4.45
C ILE A 130 6.10 17.01 -5.57
N LYS A 131 7.42 17.17 -5.77
CA LYS A 131 7.96 17.97 -6.88
C LYS A 131 7.48 17.45 -8.23
N ILE A 132 7.57 16.13 -8.47
CA ILE A 132 7.11 15.51 -9.72
C ILE A 132 5.60 15.68 -9.89
N MET A 133 4.81 15.39 -8.85
CA MET A 133 3.35 15.54 -8.89
C MET A 133 2.93 16.99 -9.17
N ARG A 134 3.67 17.98 -8.66
CA ARG A 134 3.40 19.41 -8.90
C ARG A 134 3.65 19.81 -10.35
N ILE A 135 4.71 19.31 -10.97
CA ILE A 135 5.00 19.55 -12.40
C ILE A 135 3.84 19.05 -13.27
N TYR A 136 3.41 17.81 -13.06
CA TYR A 136 2.28 17.23 -13.81
C TYR A 136 0.97 17.99 -13.58
N ARG A 137 0.72 18.47 -12.36
CA ARG A 137 -0.48 19.25 -12.04
C ARG A 137 -0.47 20.65 -12.70
N GLN A 138 0.69 21.28 -12.82
CA GLN A 138 0.82 22.62 -13.42
C GLN A 138 0.65 22.59 -14.95
N GLY A 139 1.11 21.53 -15.62
CA GLY A 139 0.89 21.33 -17.05
C GLY A 139 -0.55 20.95 -17.44
N GLN A 140 -1.51 21.11 -16.54
CA GLN A 140 -2.95 20.87 -16.75
C GLN A 140 -3.81 22.11 -16.46
N LYS A 141 -3.17 23.23 -16.09
CA LYS A 141 -3.81 24.55 -16.01
C LYS A 141 -3.59 25.29 -17.33
#